data_AF-F3ZS68-F1
#
_entry.id   AF-F3ZS68-F1
#
_cell.length_a   1.000
_cell.length_b   1.000
_cell.length_c   1.000
_cell.angle_alpha   90.00
_cell.angle_beta   90.00
_cell.angle_gamma   90.00
#
_symmetry.space_group_name_H-M   'P 1'
#
loop_
_entity.id
_entity.type
_entity.pdbx_description
1 polymer ?
#
loop_
_entity_poly.entity_id
_entity_poly.type
_entity_poly.pdbx_seq_one_letter_code
_entity_poly.pdbx_strand_id
1 'polypeptide(L)'
;MNLKEIKIIGIDGKCQTIKFDYKGLANYIFSKTQDIGELELARKLYKTGKVELDKEQAQALKNYIDQAFGAIVKEALFPKLDKIINQ
;
A
#
# COMPACT_ATOMS: atom_id res chain seq x y z
N MET A 1 1.36 -8.71 -3.35
CA MET A 1 0.50 -7.56 -3.71
C MET A 1 1.17 -6.65 -4.73
N ASN A 2 0.47 -6.22 -5.78
CA ASN A 2 0.98 -5.24 -6.76
C ASN A 2 0.42 -3.84 -6.44
N LEU A 3 1.31 -2.86 -6.30
CA LEU A 3 1.00 -1.47 -5.96
C LEU A 3 1.31 -0.50 -7.10
N LYS A 4 1.73 -0.97 -8.28
CA LYS A 4 1.96 -0.07 -9.43
C LYS A 4 0.70 0.67 -9.87
N GLU A 5 -0.43 -0.01 -9.77
CA GLU A 5 -1.73 0.47 -10.21
C GLU A 5 -2.80 0.02 -9.23
N ILE A 6 -3.74 0.91 -8.93
CA ILE A 6 -4.87 0.62 -8.07
C ILE A 6 -6.16 0.82 -8.85
N LYS A 7 -7.13 -0.06 -8.59
CA LYS A 7 -8.48 0.06 -9.13
C LYS A 7 -9.32 0.81 -8.11
N ILE A 8 -9.84 1.96 -8.53
CA ILE A 8 -10.75 2.79 -7.76
C ILE A 8 -12.13 2.63 -8.37
N ILE A 9 -13.14 2.44 -7.54
CA ILE A 9 -14.54 2.43 -7.95
C ILE A 9 -15.10 3.80 -7.55
N GLY A 10 -15.43 4.62 -8.53
CA GLY A 10 -16.08 5.91 -8.27
C GLY A 10 -17.54 5.72 -7.84
N ILE A 11 -18.13 6.76 -7.25
CA ILE A 11 -19.54 6.80 -6.84
C ILE A 11 -20.53 6.54 -8.00
N ASP A 12 -20.11 6.77 -9.25
CA ASP A 12 -20.84 6.49 -10.49
C ASP A 12 -20.78 5.00 -10.91
N GLY A 13 -20.14 4.14 -10.11
CA GLY A 13 -19.92 2.72 -10.42
C GLY A 13 -18.80 2.47 -11.44
N LYS A 14 -18.19 3.53 -12.00
CA LYS A 14 -17.07 3.40 -12.95
C LYS A 14 -15.79 2.99 -12.24
N CYS A 15 -15.20 1.90 -12.71
CA CYS A 15 -13.86 1.48 -12.33
C CYS A 15 -12.82 2.30 -13.11
N GLN A 16 -11.94 2.97 -12.38
CA GLN A 16 -10.78 3.65 -12.95
C GLN A 16 -9.51 2.98 -12.41
N THR A 17 -8.58 2.68 -13.30
CA THR A 17 -7.24 2.22 -12.92
C THR A 17 -6.33 3.44 -12.94
N ILE A 18 -5.79 3.81 -11.77
CA ILE A 18 -4.81 4.90 -11.69
C ILE A 18 -3.42 4.33 -11.39
N LYS A 19 -2.40 5.00 -11.92
CA LYS A 19 -1.02 4.75 -11.53
C LYS A 19 -0.83 5.24 -10.10
N PHE A 20 -0.45 4.34 -9.22
CA PHE A 20 -0.24 4.67 -7.81
C PHE A 20 1.22 5.03 -7.58
N ASP A 21 1.47 6.05 -6.76
CA ASP A 21 2.83 6.49 -6.44
C ASP A 21 3.48 5.58 -5.38
N TYR A 22 3.70 4.32 -5.76
CA TYR A 22 4.31 3.31 -4.89
C TYR A 22 5.74 3.66 -4.48
N LYS A 23 6.44 4.49 -5.27
CA LYS A 23 7.79 4.96 -4.96
C LYS A 23 7.78 5.99 -3.84
N GLY A 24 6.87 6.96 -3.87
CA GLY A 24 6.70 7.90 -2.76
C GLY A 24 6.25 7.21 -1.48
N LEU A 25 5.32 6.25 -1.57
CA LEU A 25 4.95 5.42 -0.42
C LEU A 25 6.16 4.65 0.13
N ALA A 26 6.94 4.00 -0.73
CA ALA A 26 8.15 3.28 -0.30
C ALA A 26 9.15 4.21 0.39
N ASN A 27 9.38 5.40 -0.17
CA ASN A 27 10.30 6.37 0.42
C ASN A 27 9.77 6.91 1.76
N TYR A 28 8.46 7.13 1.87
CA TYR A 28 7.81 7.52 3.11
C TYR A 28 7.98 6.46 4.21
N ILE A 29 7.71 5.19 3.89
CA ILE A 29 7.92 4.07 4.82
C ILE A 29 9.39 4.01 5.22
N PHE A 30 10.30 4.00 4.25
CA PHE A 30 11.76 3.92 4.49
C PHE A 30 12.27 5.05 5.39
N SER A 31 11.72 6.25 5.28
CA SER A 31 12.08 7.40 6.12
C SER A 31 11.46 7.38 7.51
N LYS A 32 10.37 6.64 7.72
CA LYS A 32 9.60 6.62 8.98
C LYS A 32 9.88 5.40 9.84
N THR A 33 10.10 4.26 9.22
CA THR A 33 10.35 3.01 9.93
C THR A 33 11.78 2.93 10.46
N GLN A 34 11.93 2.29 11.62
CA GLN A 34 13.22 1.85 12.17
C GLN A 34 13.32 0.31 12.22
N ASP A 35 12.27 -0.39 11.79
CA ASP A 35 12.21 -1.84 11.75
C ASP A 35 12.88 -2.38 10.48
N ILE A 36 13.70 -3.42 10.64
CA ILE A 36 14.47 -4.00 9.55
C ILE A 36 13.54 -4.65 8.51
N GLY A 37 12.45 -5.30 8.94
CA GLY A 37 11.48 -5.93 8.06
C GLY A 37 10.71 -4.91 7.22
N GLU A 38 10.26 -3.82 7.84
CA GLU A 38 9.60 -2.70 7.13
C GLU A 38 10.56 -1.99 6.17
N LEU A 39 11.85 -1.85 6.52
CA LEU A 39 12.88 -1.31 5.62
C LEU A 39 13.06 -2.19 4.37
N GLU A 40 13.10 -3.51 4.54
CA GLU A 40 13.18 -4.44 3.41
C GLU A 40 11.95 -4.36 2.51
N LEU A 41 10.76 -4.27 3.11
CA LEU A 41 9.49 -4.07 2.40
C LEU A 41 9.53 -2.78 1.57
N ALA A 42 9.97 -1.67 2.17
CA ALA A 42 10.08 -0.39 1.48
C ALA A 42 11.05 -0.48 0.28
N ARG A 43 12.20 -1.14 0.46
CA ARG A 43 13.18 -1.32 -0.63
C ARG A 43 12.62 -2.19 -1.77
N LYS A 44 11.94 -3.29 -1.45
CA LYS A 44 11.29 -4.17 -2.44
C LYS A 44 10.18 -3.44 -3.19
N LEU A 45 9.35 -2.67 -2.47
CA LEU A 45 8.31 -1.82 -3.03
C LEU A 45 8.88 -0.81 -4.01
N TYR A 46 9.92 -0.08 -3.61
CA TYR A 46 10.56 0.93 -4.45
C TYR A 46 11.12 0.36 -5.77
N LYS A 47 11.76 -0.81 -5.69
CA LYS A 47 12.39 -1.46 -6.85
C LYS A 47 11.39 -2.09 -7.81
N THR A 48 10.41 -2.82 -7.29
CA THR A 48 9.59 -3.71 -8.11
C THR A 48 8.14 -3.25 -8.23
N GLY A 49 7.66 -2.37 -7.35
CA GLY A 49 6.24 -2.02 -7.21
C GLY A 49 5.37 -3.18 -6.72
N LYS A 50 5.98 -4.29 -6.31
CA LYS A 50 5.34 -5.49 -5.79
C LYS A 50 5.97 -5.85 -4.46
N VAL A 51 5.15 -6.29 -3.51
CA VAL A 51 5.63 -6.73 -2.20
C VAL A 51 4.82 -7.92 -1.74
N GLU A 52 5.45 -8.81 -1.00
CA GLU A 52 4.77 -9.86 -0.25
C GLU A 52 4.63 -9.37 1.18
N LEU A 53 3.39 -9.38 1.68
CA LEU A 53 3.04 -8.84 2.98
C LEU A 53 2.68 -10.01 3.88
N ASP A 54 3.31 -10.08 5.04
CA ASP A 54 2.76 -10.78 6.20
C ASP A 54 1.69 -9.90 6.90
N LYS A 55 0.92 -10.46 7.85
CA LYS A 55 -0.05 -9.73 8.66
C LYS A 55 0.52 -8.46 9.29
N GLU A 56 1.69 -8.56 9.93
CA GLU A 56 2.31 -7.42 10.61
C GLU A 56 2.69 -6.32 9.60
N GLN A 57 3.31 -6.72 8.49
CA GLN A 57 3.67 -5.82 7.40
C GLN A 57 2.43 -5.19 6.72
N ALA A 58 1.34 -5.94 6.59
CA ALA A 58 0.08 -5.44 6.04
C ALA A 58 -0.59 -4.42 6.98
N GLN A 59 -0.54 -4.64 8.30
CA GLN A 59 -1.02 -3.67 9.29
C GLN A 59 -0.19 -2.39 9.25
N ALA A 60 1.13 -2.50 9.24
CA ALA A 60 2.04 -1.36 9.13
C ALA A 60 1.77 -0.57 7.84
N LEU A 61 1.73 -1.25 6.70
CA LEU A 61 1.43 -0.64 5.41
C LEU A 61 0.06 0.08 5.40
N LYS A 62 -0.97 -0.53 5.99
CA LYS A 62 -2.30 0.08 6.15
C LYS A 62 -2.21 1.39 6.95
N ASN A 63 -1.41 1.41 8.01
CA ASN A 63 -1.19 2.62 8.83
C ASN A 63 -0.46 3.73 8.07
N TYR A 64 0.61 3.40 7.32
CA TYR A 64 1.29 4.40 6.49
C TYR A 64 0.40 4.96 5.37
N ILE A 65 -0.42 4.11 4.75
CA ILE A 65 -1.40 4.56 3.75
C ILE A 65 -2.45 5.46 4.40
N ASP A 66 -2.89 5.14 5.62
CA ASP A 66 -3.84 5.95 6.37
C ASP A 66 -3.32 7.38 6.62
N GLN A 67 -2.03 7.48 6.96
CA GLN A 67 -1.37 8.74 7.27
C GLN A 67 -1.01 9.57 6.03
N ALA A 68 -0.62 8.92 4.92
CA ALA A 68 -0.04 9.61 3.77
C ALA A 68 -1.00 9.78 2.57
N PHE A 69 -2.12 9.05 2.52
CA PHE A 69 -3.01 9.04 1.36
C PHE A 69 -4.47 9.34 1.71
N GLY A 70 -5.19 9.91 0.75
CA GLY A 70 -6.62 10.24 0.89
C GLY A 70 -7.55 9.03 0.84
N ALA A 71 -8.82 9.25 1.21
CA ALA A 71 -9.86 8.22 1.31
C ALA A 71 -10.00 7.32 0.08
N ILE A 72 -9.88 7.88 -1.12
CA ILE A 72 -9.98 7.14 -2.40
C ILE A 72 -8.95 6.01 -2.50
N VAL A 73 -7.72 6.26 -2.06
CA VAL A 73 -6.66 5.24 -2.04
C VAL A 73 -6.93 4.20 -0.96
N LYS A 74 -7.40 4.66 0.20
CA LYS A 74 -7.75 3.78 1.33
C LYS A 74 -8.83 2.77 0.91
N GLU A 75 -9.91 3.22 0.27
CA GLU A 75 -10.98 2.35 -0.22
C GLU A 75 -10.49 1.29 -1.23
N ALA A 76 -9.50 1.63 -2.06
CA ALA A 76 -8.94 0.69 -3.03
C ALA A 76 -7.96 -0.33 -2.42
N LEU A 77 -7.21 0.07 -1.38
CA LEU A 77 -6.11 -0.72 -0.81
C LEU A 77 -6.48 -1.45 0.49
N PHE A 78 -7.26 -0.82 1.36
CA PHE A 78 -7.67 -1.38 2.65
C PHE A 78 -8.34 -2.75 2.52
N PRO A 79 -9.34 -3.00 1.64
CA PRO A 79 -9.93 -4.33 1.53
C PRO A 79 -8.93 -5.41 1.08
N LYS A 80 -7.87 -5.04 0.34
CA LYS A 80 -6.80 -5.98 -0.02
C LYS A 80 -5.88 -6.28 1.16
N LEU A 81 -5.55 -5.26 1.93
CA LEU A 81 -4.72 -5.39 3.13
C LEU A 81 -5.46 -6.15 4.23
N ASP A 82 -6.74 -5.83 4.45
CA ASP A 82 -7.59 -6.48 5.44
C ASP A 82 -7.74 -7.98 5.16
N LYS A 83 -7.83 -8.38 3.90
CA LYS A 83 -7.79 -9.80 3.52
C LYS A 83 -6.50 -10.50 3.93
N ILE A 84 -5.36 -9.82 3.89
CA ILE A 84 -4.06 -10.38 4.29
C ILE A 84 -3.97 -10.43 5.82
N ILE A 85 -4.43 -9.38 6.50
CA ILE A 85 -4.41 -9.26 7.96
C ILE A 85 -5.30 -10.31 8.62
N ASN A 86 -6.49 -10.56 8.07
CA ASN A 86 -7.47 -11.50 8.62
C ASN A 86 -7.39 -12.92 8.01
N GLN A 87 -6.41 -13.20 7.15
CA GLN A 87 -6.19 -14.55 6.60
C GLN A 87 -5.61 -15.50 7.64
#